data_AF-A0A7W8E4C3-F1
#
_entry.id   AF-A0A7W8E4C3-F1
#
_cell.length_a   1.000
_cell.length_b   1.000
_cell.length_c   1.000
_cell.angle_alpha   90.00
_cell.angle_beta   90.00
_cell.angle_gamma   90.00
#
_symmetry.space_group_name_H-M   'P 1'
#
loop_
_entity.id
_entity.type
_entity.pdbx_description
1 polymer ?
#
loop_
_entity_poly.entity_id
_entity_poly.type
_entity_poly.pdbx_seq_one_letter_code
_entity_poly.pdbx_strand_id
1 'polypeptide(L)'
;MATQTGLKDYIGVSPDLGFAFAEAVEKGMPVESLDLLRESGLTFTEMAAVIPHRTLKHRKARNENLTIEETERVLRFAKILAFSERVFGNREKSLRWLRGKDDRLGDRTALSLLRTEAGGKVVESMLWQISEGMFT
;
A
#
# COMPACT_ATOMS: atom_id res chain seq x y z
N MET A 1 10.79 18.34 -12.28
CA MET A 1 11.57 17.09 -12.44
C MET A 1 10.85 16.02 -11.67
N ALA A 2 10.21 15.05 -12.35
CA ALA A 2 9.51 13.97 -11.68
C ALA A 2 10.56 13.01 -11.11
N THR A 3 10.82 13.09 -9.81
CA THR A 3 11.50 12.03 -9.08
C THR A 3 10.68 10.76 -9.29
N GLN A 4 11.31 9.73 -9.87
CA GLN A 4 10.70 8.41 -9.97
C GLN A 4 10.56 7.86 -8.55
N THR A 5 9.42 8.12 -7.90
CA THR A 5 9.10 7.57 -6.59
C THR A 5 9.02 6.05 -6.74
N GLY A 6 10.03 5.35 -6.20
CA GLY A 6 10.18 3.91 -6.32
C GLY A 6 9.52 3.21 -5.14
N LEU A 7 9.20 1.92 -5.29
CA LEU A 7 8.65 1.11 -4.19
C LEU A 7 9.55 1.17 -2.94
N LYS A 8 10.86 1.34 -3.15
CA LYS A 8 11.87 1.58 -2.11
C LYS A 8 11.54 2.74 -1.17
N ASP A 9 10.88 3.79 -1.65
CA ASP A 9 10.52 4.95 -0.83
C ASP A 9 9.39 4.67 0.16
N TYR A 10 8.66 3.55 -0.02
CA TYR A 10 7.53 3.16 0.81
C TYR A 10 7.83 1.98 1.74
N ILE A 11 8.83 1.15 1.41
CA ILE A 11 9.13 -0.08 2.15
C ILE A 11 10.62 -0.35 2.36
N GLY A 12 11.51 0.52 1.86
CA GLY A 12 12.97 0.42 2.04
C GLY A 12 13.64 -0.67 1.21
N VAL A 13 12.85 -1.59 0.65
CA VAL A 13 13.27 -2.64 -0.28
C VAL A 13 12.91 -2.20 -1.70
N SER A 14 13.80 -2.44 -2.64
CA SER A 14 13.50 -2.29 -4.07
C SER A 14 13.25 -3.67 -4.67
N PRO A 15 12.06 -4.28 -4.49
CA PRO A 15 11.74 -5.46 -5.26
C PRO A 15 11.35 -4.96 -6.64
N ASP A 16 12.27 -5.12 -7.58
CA ASP A 16 11.95 -5.22 -8.99
C ASP A 16 10.79 -6.22 -9.08
N LEU A 17 9.68 -5.81 -9.70
CA LEU A 17 8.30 -6.28 -9.48
C LEU A 17 7.98 -7.79 -9.74
N GLY A 18 8.94 -8.70 -9.66
CA GLY A 18 8.79 -10.15 -9.83
C GLY A 18 9.28 -10.96 -8.63
N PHE A 19 10.27 -11.83 -8.84
CA PHE A 19 10.74 -12.83 -7.84
C PHE A 19 11.18 -12.22 -6.49
N ALA A 20 11.80 -11.03 -6.51
CA ALA A 20 12.20 -10.34 -5.28
C ALA A 20 11.02 -9.98 -4.37
N PHE A 21 9.82 -9.81 -4.94
CA PHE A 21 8.59 -9.63 -4.19
C PHE A 21 8.17 -10.93 -3.48
N ALA A 22 8.23 -12.05 -4.20
CA ALA A 22 7.92 -13.36 -3.64
C ALA A 22 8.91 -13.72 -2.51
N GLU A 23 10.20 -13.45 -2.69
CA GLU A 23 11.20 -13.64 -1.64
C GLU A 23 10.95 -12.75 -0.42
N ALA A 24 10.58 -11.48 -0.61
CA ALA A 24 10.28 -10.58 0.50
C ALA A 24 9.07 -11.07 1.30
N VAL A 25 8.05 -11.58 0.61
CA VAL A 25 6.87 -12.19 1.22
C VAL A 25 7.26 -13.44 2.01
N GLU A 26 8.02 -14.36 1.42
CA GLU A 26 8.44 -15.61 2.07
C GLU A 26 9.34 -15.39 3.29
N LYS A 27 10.26 -14.41 3.23
CA LYS A 27 11.17 -14.09 4.35
C LYS A 27 10.49 -13.30 5.47
N GLY A 28 9.36 -12.67 5.18
CA GLY A 28 8.70 -11.72 6.07
C GLY A 28 9.51 -10.42 6.22
N MET A 29 8.82 -9.28 6.21
CA MET A 29 9.50 -7.99 6.30
C MET A 29 9.74 -7.54 7.75
N PRO A 30 10.82 -6.79 8.02
CA PRO A 30 11.01 -6.14 9.31
C PRO A 30 9.86 -5.18 9.62
N VAL A 31 9.50 -5.07 10.89
CA VAL A 31 8.38 -4.23 11.35
C VAL A 31 8.62 -2.75 11.07
N GLU A 32 9.88 -2.34 10.99
CA GLU A 32 10.36 -1.00 10.65
C GLU A 32 9.89 -0.56 9.26
N SER A 33 9.62 -1.51 8.35
CA SER A 33 9.07 -1.20 7.02
C SER A 33 7.70 -0.52 7.09
N LEU A 34 6.96 -0.70 8.19
CA LEU A 34 5.70 0.00 8.43
C LEU A 34 5.89 1.48 8.74
N ASP A 35 7.05 1.87 9.28
CA ASP A 35 7.34 3.26 9.58
C ASP A 35 7.48 4.06 8.27
N LEU A 36 8.09 3.47 7.24
CA LEU A 36 8.16 4.05 5.89
C LEU A 36 6.77 4.19 5.26
N LEU A 37 5.92 3.17 5.41
CA LEU A 37 4.54 3.23 4.93
C LEU A 37 3.71 4.29 5.68
N ARG A 38 3.98 4.50 6.97
CA ARG A 38 3.36 5.59 7.75
C ARG A 38 3.85 6.96 7.28
N GLU A 39 5.16 7.11 7.08
CA GLU A 39 5.79 8.32 6.55
C GLU A 39 5.28 8.67 5.15
N SER A 40 4.71 7.70 4.45
CA SER A 40 4.06 7.95 3.17
C SER A 40 2.77 8.79 3.27
N GLY A 41 2.35 9.17 4.48
CA GLY A 41 1.19 10.06 4.71
C GLY A 41 -0.09 9.32 5.12
N LEU A 42 0.01 8.02 5.46
CA LEU A 42 -1.09 7.28 6.06
C LEU A 42 -1.27 7.68 7.53
N THR A 43 -2.52 7.87 7.93
CA THR A 43 -2.89 8.14 9.33
C THR A 43 -2.76 6.88 10.19
N PHE A 44 -2.70 7.06 11.51
CA PHE A 44 -2.70 5.94 12.45
C PHE A 44 -3.90 5.00 12.27
N THR A 45 -5.09 5.55 11.98
CA THR A 45 -6.30 4.78 11.73
C THR A 45 -6.21 3.99 10.41
N GLU A 46 -5.60 4.55 9.38
CA GLU A 46 -5.37 3.85 8.11
C GLU A 46 -4.33 2.75 8.25
N MET A 47 -3.29 2.96 9.06
CA MET A 47 -2.29 1.94 9.39
C MET A 47 -2.91 0.73 10.08
N ALA A 48 -4.01 0.90 10.83
CA ALA A 48 -4.74 -0.22 11.43
C ALA A 48 -5.38 -1.16 10.38
N ALA A 49 -5.58 -0.70 9.13
CA ALA A 49 -6.01 -1.55 8.02
C ALA A 49 -4.85 -2.39 7.44
N VAL A 50 -3.61 -1.95 7.63
CA VAL A 50 -2.39 -2.67 7.22
C VAL A 50 -2.02 -3.70 8.29
N ILE A 51 -1.97 -3.29 9.55
CA ILE A 51 -1.71 -4.18 10.68
C ILE A 51 -2.43 -3.66 11.93
N PRO A 52 -3.21 -4.50 12.63
CA PRO A 52 -3.85 -4.07 13.87
C PRO A 52 -2.81 -3.63 14.91
N HIS A 53 -3.09 -2.54 15.63
CA HIS A 53 -2.16 -1.98 16.62
C HIS A 53 -1.70 -2.98 17.68
N ARG A 54 -2.60 -3.86 18.14
CA ARG A 54 -2.27 -4.92 19.10
C ARG A 54 -1.24 -5.90 18.51
N THR A 55 -1.43 -6.32 17.27
CA THR A 55 -0.50 -7.20 16.55
C THR A 55 0.85 -6.54 16.38
N LEU A 56 0.87 -5.28 15.95
CA LEU A 56 2.10 -4.49 15.82
C LEU A 56 2.87 -4.40 17.14
N LYS A 57 2.18 -4.08 18.24
CA LYS A 57 2.80 -4.00 19.57
C LYS A 57 3.42 -5.34 19.99
N HIS A 58 2.72 -6.46 19.76
CA HIS A 58 3.22 -7.79 20.08
C HIS A 58 4.48 -8.14 19.27
N ARG A 59 4.51 -7.84 17.96
CA ARG A 59 5.69 -8.10 17.13
C ARG A 59 6.90 -7.28 17.54
N LYS A 60 6.72 -5.97 17.78
CA LYS A 60 7.80 -5.10 18.27
C LYS A 60 8.38 -5.62 19.60
N ALA A 61 7.53 -6.09 20.52
CA ALA A 61 7.98 -6.63 21.80
C ALA A 61 8.76 -7.95 21.68
N ARG A 62 8.52 -8.73 20.62
CA ARG A 62 9.14 -10.04 20.38
C ARG A 62 10.27 -10.00 19.35
N ASN A 63 10.53 -8.83 18.76
CA ASN A 63 11.48 -8.64 17.67
C ASN A 63 11.24 -9.60 16.48
N GLU A 64 9.97 -9.81 16.14
CA GLU A 64 9.53 -10.72 15.07
C GLU A 64 9.22 -9.94 13.79
N ASN A 65 9.65 -10.49 12.64
CA ASN A 65 9.22 -10.00 11.33
C ASN A 65 7.70 -10.12 11.15
N LEU A 66 7.15 -9.38 10.19
CA LEU A 66 5.79 -9.55 9.71
C LEU A 66 5.56 -10.96 9.17
N THR A 67 4.35 -11.51 9.33
CA THR A 67 4.03 -12.77 8.62
C THR A 67 3.96 -12.56 7.12
N ILE A 68 3.87 -13.66 6.38
CA ILE A 68 3.60 -13.70 4.93
C ILE A 68 2.37 -12.83 4.61
N GLU A 69 1.25 -13.03 5.29
CA GLU A 69 -0.01 -12.34 4.99
C GLU A 69 0.05 -10.83 5.33
N GLU A 70 0.78 -10.48 6.38
CA GLU A 70 1.00 -9.08 6.74
C GLU A 70 1.95 -8.39 5.77
N THR A 71 3.00 -9.10 5.36
CA THR A 71 3.96 -8.63 4.36
C THR A 71 3.27 -8.39 3.03
N GLU A 72 2.47 -9.34 2.55
CA GLU A 72 1.64 -9.17 1.35
C GLU A 72 0.73 -7.93 1.46
N ARG A 73 0.12 -7.71 2.63
CA ARG A 73 -0.74 -6.54 2.85
C ARG A 73 0.06 -5.24 2.80
N VAL A 74 1.19 -5.14 3.50
CA VAL A 74 2.08 -3.96 3.46
C VAL A 74 2.49 -3.65 2.03
N LEU A 75 2.92 -4.67 1.31
CA LEU A 75 3.38 -4.56 -0.06
C LEU A 75 2.27 -4.12 -1.01
N ARG A 76 1.03 -4.60 -0.83
CA ARG A 76 -0.13 -4.13 -1.59
C ARG A 76 -0.39 -2.65 -1.39
N PHE A 77 -0.39 -2.18 -0.13
CA PHE A 77 -0.55 -0.76 0.17
C PHE A 77 0.54 0.08 -0.50
N ALA A 78 1.80 -0.34 -0.35
CA ALA A 78 2.93 0.35 -0.95
C ALA A 78 2.84 0.43 -2.49
N LYS A 79 2.48 -0.69 -3.15
CA LYS A 79 2.28 -0.75 -4.61
C LYS A 79 1.19 0.22 -5.09
N ILE A 80 0.05 0.24 -4.41
CA ILE A 80 -1.08 1.11 -4.78
C ILE A 80 -0.78 2.58 -4.52
N LEU A 81 -0.10 2.91 -3.41
CA LEU A 81 0.35 4.27 -3.12
C LEU A 81 1.34 4.77 -4.19
N ALA A 82 2.35 3.97 -4.52
CA ALA A 82 3.30 4.29 -5.59
C ALA A 82 2.62 4.45 -6.94
N PHE A 83 1.70 3.54 -7.29
CA PHE A 83 1.00 3.62 -8.56
C PHE A 83 0.09 4.85 -8.64
N SER A 84 -0.74 5.08 -7.64
CA SER A 84 -1.61 6.26 -7.59
C SER A 84 -0.82 7.56 -7.61
N GLU A 85 0.33 7.66 -6.94
CA GLU A 85 1.17 8.86 -7.03
C GLU A 85 1.69 9.10 -8.44
N ARG A 86 2.07 8.04 -9.18
CA ARG A 86 2.44 8.17 -10.59
C ARG A 86 1.26 8.65 -11.45
N VAL A 87 0.06 8.12 -11.20
CA VAL A 87 -1.15 8.49 -11.94
C VAL A 87 -1.56 9.95 -11.67
N PHE A 88 -1.53 10.39 -10.41
CA PHE A 88 -2.01 11.73 -10.01
C PHE A 88 -0.91 12.80 -9.98
N GLY A 89 0.36 12.40 -10.13
CA GLY A 89 1.53 13.26 -10.23
C GLY A 89 2.05 13.84 -8.91
N ASN A 90 1.34 13.64 -7.78
CA ASN A 90 1.85 13.94 -6.45
C ASN A 90 1.12 13.15 -5.35
N ARG A 91 1.80 13.04 -4.20
CA ARG A 91 1.32 12.30 -3.02
C ARG A 91 -0.01 12.81 -2.48
N GLU A 92 -0.22 14.12 -2.41
CA GLU A 92 -1.42 14.70 -1.80
C GLU A 92 -2.69 14.35 -2.60
N LYS A 93 -2.62 14.48 -3.93
CA LYS A 93 -3.71 14.11 -4.84
C LYS A 93 -3.98 12.61 -4.80
N SER A 94 -2.92 11.79 -4.79
CA SER A 94 -3.02 10.35 -4.63
C SER A 94 -3.78 9.97 -3.35
N LEU A 95 -3.34 10.47 -2.19
CA LEU A 95 -4.00 10.18 -0.92
C LEU A 95 -5.43 10.71 -0.87
N ARG A 96 -5.71 11.87 -1.47
CA ARG A 96 -7.06 12.42 -1.58
C ARG A 96 -7.99 11.49 -2.36
N TRP A 97 -7.53 10.97 -3.50
CA TRP A 97 -8.30 10.01 -4.29
C TRP A 97 -8.50 8.69 -3.54
N LEU A 98 -7.43 8.18 -2.92
CA LEU A 98 -7.44 6.93 -2.16
C LEU A 98 -8.39 6.95 -0.94
N ARG A 99 -8.61 8.13 -0.37
CA ARG A 99 -9.53 8.42 0.74
C ARG A 99 -10.94 8.78 0.28
N GLY A 100 -11.12 9.11 -0.99
CA GLY A 100 -12.42 9.43 -1.56
C GLY A 100 -13.35 8.23 -1.53
N LYS A 101 -14.62 8.46 -1.20
CA LYS A 101 -15.67 7.47 -1.42
C LYS A 101 -15.97 7.41 -2.92
N ASP A 102 -16.17 6.20 -3.41
CA ASP A 102 -16.49 5.93 -4.81
C ASP A 102 -17.71 5.01 -4.86
N ASP A 103 -18.71 5.39 -5.65
CA ASP A 103 -19.97 4.66 -5.81
C ASP A 103 -19.74 3.30 -6.47
N ARG A 104 -18.78 3.19 -7.39
CA ARG A 104 -18.33 1.93 -8.00
C ARG A 104 -17.73 0.96 -6.98
N LEU A 105 -17.30 1.48 -5.82
CA LEU A 105 -16.79 0.68 -4.69
C LEU A 105 -17.86 0.41 -3.61
N GLY A 106 -19.11 0.81 -3.84
CA GLY A 106 -20.21 0.71 -2.88
C GLY A 106 -20.04 1.68 -1.71
N ASP A 107 -19.77 2.96 -2.00
CA ASP A 107 -19.55 4.05 -1.04
C ASP A 107 -18.38 3.83 -0.06
N ARG A 108 -17.44 2.97 -0.46
CA ARG A 108 -16.21 2.69 0.26
C ARG A 108 -15.04 3.45 -0.36
N THR A 109 -13.96 3.54 0.39
CA THR A 109 -12.71 4.15 -0.09
C THR A 109 -11.81 3.10 -0.72
N ALA A 110 -10.98 3.50 -1.67
CA ALA A 110 -9.96 2.62 -2.25
C ALA A 110 -9.03 2.04 -1.16
N LEU A 111 -8.61 2.85 -0.18
CA LEU A 111 -7.80 2.37 0.97
C LEU A 111 -8.48 1.24 1.74
N SER A 112 -9.81 1.32 1.93
CA SER A 112 -10.52 0.30 2.70
C SER A 112 -10.54 -1.07 2.01
N LEU A 113 -10.44 -1.10 0.68
CA LEU A 113 -10.38 -2.34 -0.11
C LEU A 113 -9.01 -3.01 -0.10
N LEU A 114 -7.94 -2.28 0.22
CA LEU A 114 -6.58 -2.82 0.23
C LEU A 114 -6.33 -3.86 1.34
N ARG A 115 -7.31 -4.09 2.24
CA ARG A 115 -7.23 -5.15 3.25
C ARG A 115 -7.11 -6.54 2.63
N THR A 116 -7.67 -6.75 1.44
CA THR A 116 -7.68 -8.04 0.74
C THR A 116 -7.03 -7.92 -0.64
N GLU A 117 -6.55 -9.05 -1.16
CA GLU A 117 -5.95 -9.09 -2.50
C GLU A 117 -6.96 -8.77 -3.60
N ALA A 118 -8.17 -9.34 -3.49
CA ALA A 118 -9.25 -9.05 -4.42
C ALA A 118 -9.60 -7.55 -4.46
N GLY A 119 -9.68 -6.89 -3.30
CA GLY A 119 -9.92 -5.46 -3.24
C GLY A 119 -8.76 -4.63 -3.79
N GLY A 120 -7.52 -5.07 -3.58
CA GLY A 120 -6.33 -4.49 -4.22
C GLY A 120 -6.41 -4.48 -5.73
N LYS A 121 -6.76 -5.62 -6.35
CA LYS A 121 -6.89 -5.76 -7.81
C LYS A 121 -7.97 -4.86 -8.41
N VAL A 122 -9.06 -4.64 -7.68
CA VAL A 122 -10.11 -3.70 -8.09
C VAL A 122 -9.54 -2.28 -8.14
N VAL A 123 -8.87 -1.85 -7.07
CA VAL A 123 -8.26 -0.50 -7.00
C VAL A 123 -7.16 -0.33 -8.05
N GLU A 124 -6.34 -1.36 -8.27
CA GLU A 124 -5.31 -1.36 -9.31
C GLU A 124 -5.91 -1.19 -10.71
N SER A 125 -6.97 -1.93 -11.03
CA SER A 125 -7.68 -1.81 -12.30
C SER A 125 -8.23 -0.39 -12.51
N MET A 126 -8.80 0.22 -11.47
CA MET A 126 -9.29 1.60 -11.55
C MET A 126 -8.16 2.60 -11.81
N LEU A 127 -7.01 2.42 -11.16
CA LEU A 127 -5.84 3.28 -11.40
C LEU A 127 -5.30 3.14 -12.83
N TRP A 128 -5.30 1.93 -13.38
CA TRP A 128 -4.99 1.70 -14.80
C TRP A 128 -5.96 2.43 -15.72
N GLN A 129 -7.26 2.30 -15.49
CA GLN A 129 -8.27 3.01 -16.28
C GLN A 129 -8.06 4.53 -16.25
N ILE A 130 -7.83 5.10 -15.06
CA ILE A 130 -7.55 6.53 -14.90
C ILE A 130 -6.27 6.92 -15.63
N SER A 131 -5.22 6.09 -15.58
CA SER A 131 -3.94 6.36 -16.25
C SER A 131 -4.07 6.40 -17.78
N GLU A 132 -4.99 5.62 -18.34
CA GLU A 132 -5.30 5.60 -19.78
C GLU A 132 -6.35 6.64 -20.19
N GLY A 133 -6.83 7.46 -19.25
CA GLY A 133 -7.86 8.47 -19.50
C GLY A 133 -9.27 7.90 -19.64
N MET A 134 -9.49 6.66 -19.20
CA MET A 134 -10.82 6.06 -19.16
C MET A 134 -11.55 6.52 -17.88
N PHE A 135 -12.65 7.24 -18.07
CA PHE A 135 -13.60 7.60 -17.02
C PHE A 135 -14.88 6.80 -17.23
N THR A 136 -15.07 5.75 -16.42
CA THR A 136 -16.29 4.91 -16.41
C THR A 136 -16.80 4.75 -14.99
#